data_AF-X1SLQ7-F1
#
_entry.id   AF-X1SLQ7-F1
#
_cell.length_a   1.000
_cell.length_b   1.000
_cell.length_c   1.000
_cell.angle_alpha   90.00
_cell.angle_beta   90.00
_cell.angle_gamma   90.00
#
_symmetry.space_group_name_H-M   'P 1'
#
loop_
_entity.id
_entity.type
_entity.pdbx_description
1 polymer ?
#
loop_
_entity_poly.entity_id
_entity_poly.type
_entity_poly.pdbx_seq_one_letter_code
_entity_poly.pdbx_strand_id
1 'polypeptide(L)'
;GKELTMTIPDEKWNHIELTGAAYGEAVYMPFDSEHQIYREMSLFKRPKGKERTYYHFDDTYIGGKIRYVNDVIETAIGEFNVYNVKHDIEPKGVATMSYTVDTSADVSIYPCVEALTDYVAKRYPSDERQMAVALPGRAPRKPKVIPDTGGLPMLHIFIPCEFSDEVTTEVGAYGGFMYTWENMHGGLDGIAVDIPALDLEPVRDGLIPLNIQIKDPLWPNRFMMDFSFSVKPGEAKTIWFDLRDRILPNNSLYLVFAGGSPDFTADAFNGTNIRLIFKKRTDAVTEHEADRFAQVRDHFGGNLSETYPRRRKLEYYERFRRDIGSIFKVNPDNEQARFYWARFHRYQNKPEFTQPVAPAGIPLWAYRQAYILKEWRYFLNWWIDNRQIENGELGGGLSDDGDFTNCFPALALMGVDTEKITTSLSKLMDAYYNDNVFHNGLNTIFT
;
A
#
# COMPACT_ATOMS: atom_id res chain seq x y z
N GLY A 1 3.21 16.23 -10.50
CA GLY A 1 4.42 16.23 -11.35
C GLY A 1 4.18 15.62 -12.72
N LYS A 2 5.13 15.89 -13.64
CA LYS A 2 5.19 15.30 -15.00
C LYS A 2 5.71 13.85 -14.99
N GLU A 3 6.64 13.54 -14.10
CA GLU A 3 7.34 12.26 -14.08
C GLU A 3 7.35 11.64 -12.67
N LEU A 4 7.34 10.32 -12.62
CA LEU A 4 7.52 9.52 -11.41
C LEU A 4 8.61 8.48 -11.67
N THR A 5 9.72 8.57 -10.94
CA THR A 5 10.77 7.53 -10.97
C THR A 5 10.70 6.67 -9.71
N MET A 6 10.45 5.37 -9.90
CA MET A 6 10.40 4.38 -8.85
C MET A 6 11.65 3.50 -8.91
N THR A 7 12.29 3.28 -7.76
CA THR A 7 13.35 2.27 -7.63
C THR A 7 12.71 0.93 -7.32
N ILE A 8 13.03 -0.09 -8.11
CA ILE A 8 12.53 -1.45 -7.93
C ILE A 8 13.53 -2.23 -7.06
N PRO A 9 13.07 -3.02 -6.07
CA PRO A 9 13.94 -3.91 -5.29
C PRO A 9 14.75 -4.83 -6.21
N ASP A 10 15.94 -5.26 -5.77
CA ASP A 10 16.83 -6.16 -6.51
C ASP A 10 16.27 -7.59 -6.59
N GLU A 11 15.13 -7.71 -7.25
CA GLU A 11 14.30 -8.90 -7.38
C GLU A 11 13.82 -9.02 -8.83
N LYS A 12 13.48 -10.25 -9.22
CA LYS A 12 12.96 -10.53 -10.55
C LYS A 12 11.56 -9.96 -10.72
N TRP A 13 11.24 -9.47 -11.92
CA TRP A 13 9.89 -9.06 -12.28
C TRP A 13 9.66 -9.19 -13.79
N ASN A 14 8.40 -9.41 -14.19
CA ASN A 14 8.00 -9.59 -15.59
C ASN A 14 6.54 -9.17 -15.88
N HIS A 15 5.87 -8.53 -14.90
CA HIS A 15 4.49 -8.10 -15.06
C HIS A 15 4.25 -6.79 -14.33
N ILE A 16 3.50 -5.88 -14.94
CA ILE A 16 3.13 -4.59 -14.37
C ILE A 16 1.63 -4.37 -14.53
N GLU A 17 0.95 -3.92 -13.47
CA GLU A 17 -0.43 -3.43 -13.52
C GLU A 17 -0.53 -1.99 -13.02
N LEU A 18 -1.36 -1.20 -13.69
CA LEU A 18 -1.60 0.20 -13.34
C LEU A 18 -3.09 0.52 -13.27
N THR A 19 -3.47 1.34 -12.29
CA THR A 19 -4.80 1.94 -12.19
C THR A 19 -4.76 3.47 -12.22
N GLY A 20 -5.92 4.12 -12.36
CA GLY A 20 -6.05 5.59 -12.38
C GLY A 20 -6.04 6.19 -13.79
N ALA A 21 -6.15 7.52 -13.84
CA ALA A 21 -6.39 8.26 -15.08
C ALA A 21 -5.11 8.59 -15.88
N ALA A 22 -3.94 8.53 -15.24
CA ALA A 22 -2.63 8.88 -15.81
C ALA A 22 -2.28 8.06 -17.05
N TYR A 23 -2.12 8.68 -18.22
CA TYR A 23 -1.63 8.01 -19.43
C TYR A 23 -0.31 8.64 -19.89
N GLY A 24 0.51 7.88 -20.62
CA GLY A 24 1.90 8.27 -20.87
C GLY A 24 2.80 7.08 -21.16
N GLU A 25 4.10 7.23 -20.91
CA GLU A 25 5.12 6.23 -21.24
C GLU A 25 5.86 5.73 -19.99
N ALA A 26 6.13 4.43 -19.93
CA ALA A 26 6.98 3.82 -18.93
C ALA A 26 8.33 3.41 -19.55
N VAL A 27 9.41 3.80 -18.88
CA VAL A 27 10.79 3.52 -19.28
C VAL A 27 11.47 2.74 -18.16
N TYR A 28 12.03 1.59 -18.51
CA TYR A 28 12.92 0.83 -17.63
C TYR A 28 14.33 1.40 -17.69
N MET A 29 14.93 1.55 -16.52
CA MET A 29 16.25 2.13 -16.33
C MET A 29 17.13 1.17 -15.53
N PRO A 30 17.72 0.14 -16.15
CA PRO A 30 18.73 -0.71 -15.51
C PRO A 30 20.02 0.08 -15.26
N PHE A 31 20.69 -0.21 -14.15
CA PHE A 31 22.01 0.35 -13.87
C PHE A 31 23.08 -0.43 -14.65
N ASP A 32 23.82 0.27 -15.49
CA ASP A 32 25.01 -0.24 -16.17
C ASP A 32 26.23 0.03 -15.30
N SER A 33 26.74 -1.02 -14.65
CA SER A 33 27.91 -0.94 -13.79
C SER A 33 29.22 -0.66 -14.54
N GLU A 34 29.31 -0.98 -15.83
CA GLU A 34 30.52 -0.73 -16.61
C GLU A 34 30.68 0.76 -16.91
N HIS A 35 29.58 1.41 -17.30
CA HIS A 35 29.59 2.83 -17.68
C HIS A 35 29.13 3.76 -16.54
N GLN A 36 28.69 3.20 -15.40
CA GLN A 36 28.16 3.93 -14.24
C GLN A 36 26.98 4.85 -14.58
N ILE A 37 26.09 4.39 -15.46
CA ILE A 37 24.91 5.13 -15.92
C ILE A 37 23.65 4.27 -15.87
N TYR A 38 22.48 4.90 -15.82
CA TYR A 38 21.22 4.23 -16.09
C TYR A 38 20.95 4.26 -17.60
N ARG A 39 20.81 3.09 -18.23
CA ARG A 39 20.39 3.00 -19.64
C ARG A 39 18.88 3.10 -19.73
N GLU A 40 18.35 3.71 -20.76
CA GLU A 40 16.89 3.84 -20.92
C GLU A 40 16.35 2.83 -21.94
N MET A 41 15.29 2.12 -21.56
CA MET A 41 14.61 1.14 -22.39
C MET A 41 13.09 1.38 -22.29
N SER A 42 12.44 1.69 -23.40
CA SER A 42 10.96 1.83 -23.40
C SER A 42 10.33 0.49 -23.03
N LEU A 43 9.44 0.50 -22.04
CA LEU A 43 8.67 -0.69 -21.64
C LEU A 43 7.32 -0.73 -22.36
N PHE A 44 6.55 0.35 -22.22
CA PHE A 44 5.23 0.44 -22.81
C PHE A 44 4.72 1.89 -22.84
N LYS A 45 3.72 2.11 -23.70
CA LYS A 45 2.89 3.33 -23.69
C LYS A 45 1.48 3.01 -23.20
N ARG A 46 1.03 3.70 -22.15
CA ARG A 46 -0.32 3.58 -21.60
C ARG A 46 -1.30 4.45 -22.40
N PRO A 47 -2.39 3.88 -22.95
CA PRO A 47 -3.37 4.65 -23.69
C PRO A 47 -4.27 5.48 -22.78
N LYS A 48 -4.77 6.61 -23.31
CA LYS A 48 -5.75 7.47 -22.64
C LYS A 48 -7.10 6.75 -22.44
N GLY A 49 -7.79 7.06 -21.35
CA GLY A 49 -9.17 6.63 -21.10
C GLY A 49 -9.31 5.18 -20.65
N LYS A 50 -8.23 4.58 -20.14
CA LYS A 50 -8.26 3.26 -19.49
C LYS A 50 -8.07 3.45 -17.99
N GLU A 51 -9.00 2.89 -17.22
CA GLU A 51 -8.88 2.89 -15.75
C GLU A 51 -7.83 1.88 -15.29
N ARG A 52 -7.81 0.68 -15.89
CA ARG A 52 -6.83 -0.37 -15.60
C ARG A 52 -6.12 -0.83 -16.86
N THR A 53 -4.82 -1.08 -16.75
CA THR A 53 -3.97 -1.65 -17.80
C THR A 53 -2.97 -2.63 -17.20
N TYR A 54 -2.64 -3.68 -17.93
CA TYR A 54 -1.62 -4.66 -17.55
C TYR A 54 -0.62 -4.84 -18.70
N TYR A 55 0.62 -5.18 -18.35
CA TYR A 55 1.72 -5.41 -19.26
C TYR A 55 2.52 -6.61 -18.76
N HIS A 56 2.47 -7.70 -19.52
CA HIS A 56 3.28 -8.89 -19.30
C HIS A 56 4.42 -8.92 -20.31
N PHE A 57 5.62 -9.27 -19.86
CA PHE A 57 6.82 -9.29 -20.68
C PHE A 57 7.34 -10.71 -20.83
N ASP A 58 7.80 -11.06 -22.04
CA ASP A 58 8.45 -12.35 -22.30
C ASP A 58 9.80 -12.45 -21.56
N ASP A 59 10.48 -11.31 -21.40
CA ASP A 59 11.73 -11.20 -20.65
C ASP A 59 11.46 -11.02 -19.14
N THR A 60 12.37 -11.56 -18.32
CA THR A 60 12.41 -11.30 -16.88
C THR A 60 13.49 -10.26 -16.57
N TYR A 61 13.08 -9.15 -15.98
CA TYR A 61 13.98 -8.09 -15.51
C TYR A 61 14.38 -8.33 -14.05
N ILE A 62 15.41 -7.61 -13.58
CA ILE A 62 15.89 -7.65 -12.18
C ILE A 62 16.18 -6.22 -11.73
N GLY A 63 15.54 -5.80 -10.63
CA GLY A 63 15.79 -4.48 -10.03
C GLY A 63 15.64 -3.31 -10.99
N GLY A 64 16.53 -2.33 -10.84
CA GLY A 64 16.58 -1.11 -11.65
C GLY A 64 15.58 -0.03 -11.22
N LYS A 65 15.29 0.90 -12.12
CA LYS A 65 14.29 1.95 -11.92
C LYS A 65 13.24 1.90 -13.02
N ILE A 66 12.03 2.32 -12.71
CA ILE A 66 10.98 2.57 -13.71
C ILE A 66 10.59 4.03 -13.63
N ARG A 67 10.75 4.75 -14.74
CA ARG A 67 10.27 6.13 -14.90
C ARG A 67 8.97 6.11 -15.67
N TYR A 68 7.91 6.65 -15.09
CA TYR A 68 6.65 6.91 -15.76
C TYR A 68 6.54 8.39 -16.08
N VAL A 69 6.34 8.72 -17.36
CA VAL A 69 6.19 10.10 -17.85
C VAL A 69 4.74 10.29 -18.26
N ASN A 70 4.02 11.14 -17.51
CA ASN A 70 2.64 11.49 -17.84
C ASN A 70 2.60 12.31 -19.13
N ASP A 71 1.66 12.04 -20.02
CA ASP A 71 1.37 12.94 -21.15
C ASP A 71 0.76 14.26 -20.64
N VAL A 72 -0.06 14.20 -19.58
CA VAL A 72 -0.69 15.36 -18.92
C VAL A 72 -0.19 15.47 -17.48
N ILE A 73 0.47 16.59 -17.17
CA ILE A 73 1.02 16.85 -15.83
C ILE A 73 -0.04 16.70 -14.74
N GLU A 74 0.39 16.24 -13.56
CA GLU A 74 -0.47 16.10 -12.37
C GLU A 74 -1.68 15.17 -12.53
N THR A 75 -1.75 14.38 -13.60
CA THR A 75 -2.75 13.32 -13.70
C THR A 75 -2.33 12.16 -12.79
N ALA A 76 -3.23 11.74 -11.91
CA ALA A 76 -2.95 10.74 -10.89
C ALA A 76 -2.80 9.33 -11.48
N ILE A 77 -1.72 8.66 -11.07
CA ILE A 77 -1.63 7.19 -11.08
C ILE A 77 -2.29 6.72 -9.79
N GLY A 78 -3.23 5.77 -9.88
CA GLY A 78 -3.90 5.19 -8.72
C GLY A 78 -2.96 4.22 -8.00
N GLU A 79 -2.68 3.10 -8.66
CA GLU A 79 -1.72 2.09 -8.23
C GLU A 79 -0.74 1.78 -9.35
N PHE A 80 0.49 1.45 -8.97
CA PHE A 80 1.54 0.94 -9.85
C PHE A 80 2.13 -0.30 -9.22
N ASN A 81 1.72 -1.47 -9.72
CA ASN A 81 2.08 -2.76 -9.17
C ASN A 81 3.09 -3.45 -10.10
N VAL A 82 4.14 -4.02 -9.51
CA VAL A 82 5.19 -4.77 -10.22
C VAL A 82 5.27 -6.16 -9.63
N TYR A 83 5.15 -7.17 -10.47
CA TYR A 83 5.05 -8.57 -10.06
C TYR A 83 6.01 -9.47 -10.85
N ASN A 84 6.30 -10.63 -10.27
CA ASN A 84 6.97 -11.74 -10.92
C ASN A 84 6.02 -12.92 -11.04
N VAL A 85 5.48 -13.12 -12.24
CA VAL A 85 4.54 -14.21 -12.54
C VAL A 85 5.32 -15.36 -13.14
N LYS A 86 5.32 -16.50 -12.44
CA LYS A 86 6.01 -17.72 -12.87
C LYS A 86 5.24 -18.96 -12.45
N HIS A 87 5.53 -20.08 -13.11
CA HIS A 87 5.10 -21.37 -12.60
C HIS A 87 5.95 -21.76 -11.39
N ASP A 88 5.29 -22.02 -10.26
CA ASP A 88 5.95 -22.43 -9.02
C ASP A 88 4.95 -23.16 -8.11
N ILE A 89 5.43 -23.63 -6.97
CA ILE A 89 4.63 -24.16 -5.87
C ILE A 89 4.64 -23.18 -4.69
N GLU A 90 3.55 -23.17 -3.90
CA GLU A 90 3.52 -22.41 -2.65
C GLU A 90 4.62 -22.90 -1.68
N PRO A 91 5.29 -21.99 -0.94
CA PRO A 91 6.40 -22.36 -0.08
C PRO A 91 5.95 -23.17 1.14
N LYS A 92 6.86 -23.97 1.69
CA LYS A 92 6.63 -24.64 2.97
C LYS A 92 6.86 -23.64 4.12
N GLY A 93 5.78 -23.12 4.68
CA GLY A 93 5.79 -22.26 5.85
C GLY A 93 6.13 -22.98 7.17
N VAL A 94 6.26 -22.19 8.25
CA VAL A 94 6.32 -22.68 9.64
C VAL A 94 4.96 -23.11 10.17
N ALA A 95 3.89 -22.57 9.60
CA ALA A 95 2.51 -22.93 9.88
C ALA A 95 1.65 -22.67 8.64
N THR A 96 0.57 -23.43 8.49
CA THR A 96 -0.44 -23.24 7.45
C THR A 96 -1.81 -23.31 8.09
N MET A 97 -2.66 -22.32 7.80
CA MET A 97 -4.07 -22.35 8.18
C MET A 97 -4.91 -22.52 6.92
N SER A 98 -5.80 -23.51 6.92
CA SER A 98 -6.66 -23.86 5.78
C SER A 98 -8.11 -23.47 6.03
N TYR A 99 -8.75 -22.96 5.00
CA TYR A 99 -10.14 -22.51 4.99
C TYR A 99 -10.82 -22.93 3.69
N THR A 100 -12.13 -23.12 3.74
CA THR A 100 -12.97 -23.37 2.58
C THR A 100 -14.03 -22.29 2.50
N VAL A 101 -14.16 -21.65 1.34
CA VAL A 101 -15.18 -20.63 1.08
C VAL A 101 -16.56 -21.27 1.12
N ASP A 102 -17.45 -20.69 1.92
CA ASP A 102 -18.84 -21.10 2.09
C ASP A 102 -19.74 -19.90 1.78
N THR A 103 -20.37 -19.91 0.61
CA THR A 103 -21.28 -18.83 0.16
C THR A 103 -22.65 -18.93 0.83
N SER A 104 -22.97 -20.09 1.41
CA SER A 104 -24.24 -20.37 2.07
C SER A 104 -24.25 -19.99 3.55
N ALA A 105 -23.08 -19.78 4.15
CA ALA A 105 -22.95 -19.42 5.56
C ALA A 105 -23.32 -17.95 5.84
N ASP A 106 -24.09 -17.74 6.90
CA ASP A 106 -24.49 -16.43 7.42
C ASP A 106 -23.27 -15.74 8.05
N VAL A 107 -22.74 -14.72 7.36
CA VAL A 107 -21.54 -14.00 7.79
C VAL A 107 -21.74 -13.26 9.13
N SER A 108 -22.99 -12.97 9.50
CA SER A 108 -23.31 -12.19 10.70
C SER A 108 -23.07 -12.93 12.02
N ILE A 109 -22.89 -14.26 11.97
CA ILE A 109 -22.65 -15.04 13.18
C ILE A 109 -21.22 -14.91 13.71
N TYR A 110 -20.30 -14.31 12.95
CA TYR A 110 -18.89 -14.17 13.34
C TYR A 110 -18.61 -12.73 13.79
N PRO A 111 -18.48 -12.45 15.10
CA PRO A 111 -18.32 -11.07 15.59
C PRO A 111 -17.11 -10.34 14.99
N CYS A 112 -16.01 -11.06 14.74
CA CYS A 112 -14.79 -10.50 14.20
C CYS A 112 -14.88 -10.02 12.73
N VAL A 113 -15.98 -10.29 12.01
CA VAL A 113 -16.21 -9.74 10.67
C VAL A 113 -17.18 -8.56 10.62
N GLU A 114 -17.81 -8.18 11.75
CA GLU A 114 -18.84 -7.13 11.82
C GLU A 114 -18.36 -5.80 11.22
N ALA A 115 -17.13 -5.38 11.56
CA ALA A 115 -16.56 -4.15 11.03
C ALA A 115 -16.36 -4.19 9.50
N LEU A 116 -16.10 -5.37 8.92
CA LEU A 116 -15.92 -5.56 7.49
C LEU A 116 -17.27 -5.61 6.76
N THR A 117 -18.28 -6.26 7.34
CA THR A 117 -19.65 -6.25 6.78
C THR A 117 -20.20 -4.82 6.75
N ASP A 118 -19.96 -4.04 7.81
CA ASP A 118 -20.29 -2.61 7.90
C ASP A 118 -19.54 -1.77 6.87
N TYR A 119 -18.25 -2.07 6.68
CA TYR A 119 -17.41 -1.40 5.70
C TYR A 119 -17.98 -1.60 4.29
N VAL A 120 -18.32 -2.84 3.92
CA VAL A 120 -18.89 -3.14 2.60
C VAL A 120 -20.24 -2.46 2.41
N ALA A 121 -21.14 -2.54 3.40
CA ALA A 121 -22.46 -1.92 3.34
C ALA A 121 -22.41 -0.38 3.16
N LYS A 122 -21.36 0.28 3.65
CA LYS A 122 -21.20 1.75 3.56
C LYS A 122 -20.48 2.21 2.29
N ARG A 123 -19.81 1.31 1.55
CA ARG A 123 -18.91 1.69 0.44
C ARG A 123 -19.33 1.16 -0.92
N TYR A 124 -20.06 0.06 -0.97
CA TYR A 124 -20.48 -0.57 -2.22
C TYR A 124 -21.98 -0.36 -2.43
N PRO A 125 -22.46 -0.18 -3.66
CA PRO A 125 -23.90 -0.22 -3.97
C PRO A 125 -24.47 -1.61 -3.68
N SER A 126 -25.79 -1.76 -3.54
CA SER A 126 -26.40 -3.01 -3.04
C SER A 126 -26.12 -4.24 -3.89
N ASP A 127 -26.02 -4.06 -5.21
CA ASP A 127 -25.70 -5.09 -6.20
C ASP A 127 -24.24 -5.54 -6.17
N GLU A 128 -23.37 -4.84 -5.47
CA GLU A 128 -21.96 -5.16 -5.31
C GLU A 128 -21.63 -5.85 -3.97
N ARG A 129 -22.63 -6.15 -3.11
CA ARG A 129 -22.38 -6.57 -1.71
C ARG A 129 -22.47 -8.07 -1.47
N GLN A 130 -22.27 -8.92 -2.48
CA GLN A 130 -22.28 -10.36 -2.23
C GLN A 130 -21.13 -10.73 -1.28
N MET A 131 -21.45 -11.44 -0.19
CA MET A 131 -20.48 -11.77 0.88
C MET A 131 -20.43 -13.27 1.13
N ALA A 132 -19.24 -13.78 1.40
CA ALA A 132 -18.99 -15.14 1.86
C ALA A 132 -17.96 -15.15 2.98
N VAL A 133 -17.90 -16.27 3.71
CA VAL A 133 -16.86 -16.53 4.71
C VAL A 133 -16.01 -17.72 4.28
N ALA A 134 -14.72 -17.67 4.55
CA ALA A 134 -13.84 -18.82 4.45
C ALA A 134 -13.67 -19.45 5.83
N LEU A 135 -14.06 -20.71 5.97
CA LEU A 135 -14.18 -21.38 7.26
C LEU A 135 -13.23 -22.58 7.35
N PRO A 136 -12.57 -22.82 8.50
CA PRO A 136 -11.83 -24.06 8.70
C PRO A 136 -12.77 -25.27 8.77
N GLY A 137 -12.20 -26.46 8.64
CA GLY A 137 -12.93 -27.71 8.82
C GLY A 137 -13.64 -27.74 10.18
N ARG A 138 -14.93 -28.09 10.19
CA ARG A 138 -15.78 -28.17 11.40
C ARG A 138 -16.04 -26.85 12.14
N ALA A 139 -15.71 -25.71 11.55
CA ALA A 139 -16.11 -24.41 12.11
C ALA A 139 -17.62 -24.37 12.40
N PRO A 140 -18.07 -23.58 13.38
CA PRO A 140 -19.48 -23.30 13.58
C PRO A 140 -20.08 -22.69 12.31
N ARG A 141 -21.28 -23.11 11.94
CA ARG A 141 -21.97 -22.65 10.72
C ARG A 141 -23.44 -22.42 11.02
N LYS A 142 -24.01 -21.44 10.34
CA LYS A 142 -25.45 -21.21 10.25
C LYS A 142 -25.74 -20.85 8.79
N PRO A 143 -26.69 -21.52 8.13
CA PRO A 143 -27.11 -21.14 6.78
C PRO A 143 -27.70 -19.72 6.75
N LYS A 144 -27.49 -19.02 5.64
CA LYS A 144 -28.20 -17.77 5.33
C LYS A 144 -29.70 -18.05 5.23
N VAL A 145 -30.51 -17.14 5.77
CA VAL A 145 -31.97 -17.22 5.68
C VAL A 145 -32.46 -16.91 4.27
N ILE A 146 -31.77 -16.01 3.57
CA ILE A 146 -32.08 -15.59 2.21
C ILE A 146 -30.79 -15.76 1.38
N PRO A 147 -30.82 -16.58 0.31
CA PRO A 147 -29.71 -16.67 -0.63
C PRO A 147 -29.47 -15.32 -1.30
N ASP A 148 -28.21 -14.99 -1.59
CA ASP A 148 -27.89 -13.81 -2.40
C ASP A 148 -28.43 -14.05 -3.83
N THR A 149 -29.47 -13.31 -4.23
CA THR A 149 -30.04 -13.41 -5.59
C THR A 149 -29.57 -12.25 -6.45
N GLY A 150 -28.73 -12.53 -7.43
CA GLY A 150 -28.24 -11.53 -8.39
C GLY A 150 -27.23 -10.54 -7.80
N GLY A 151 -26.63 -9.72 -8.66
CA GLY A 151 -25.59 -8.77 -8.31
C GLY A 151 -24.60 -8.58 -9.47
N LEU A 152 -23.74 -7.59 -9.34
CA LEU A 152 -22.55 -7.48 -10.19
C LEU A 152 -21.59 -8.62 -9.87
N PRO A 153 -20.71 -9.01 -10.82
CA PRO A 153 -19.85 -10.18 -10.69
C PRO A 153 -18.68 -9.94 -9.73
N MET A 154 -18.99 -9.72 -8.45
CA MET A 154 -18.06 -9.41 -7.39
C MET A 154 -18.46 -10.11 -6.09
N LEU A 155 -17.48 -10.74 -5.43
CA LEU A 155 -17.64 -11.48 -4.20
C LEU A 155 -16.65 -10.97 -3.14
N HIS A 156 -17.18 -10.56 -1.99
CA HIS A 156 -16.40 -10.25 -0.80
C HIS A 156 -16.23 -11.51 0.06
N ILE A 157 -14.99 -11.95 0.29
CA ILE A 157 -14.68 -13.11 1.11
C ILE A 157 -14.01 -12.64 2.40
N PHE A 158 -14.58 -13.01 3.54
CA PHE A 158 -13.99 -12.74 4.84
C PHE A 158 -13.41 -14.02 5.44
N ILE A 159 -12.20 -13.92 6.00
CA ILE A 159 -11.60 -14.98 6.81
C ILE A 159 -11.67 -14.50 8.26
N PRO A 160 -12.58 -15.05 9.09
CA PRO A 160 -12.70 -14.67 10.50
C PRO A 160 -11.36 -14.86 11.23
N CYS A 161 -10.94 -13.88 12.05
CA CYS A 161 -9.68 -13.99 12.79
C CYS A 161 -9.71 -14.98 13.95
N GLU A 162 -10.91 -15.34 14.40
CA GLU A 162 -11.13 -16.34 15.44
C GLU A 162 -12.56 -16.88 15.41
N PHE A 163 -12.78 -17.93 16.18
CA PHE A 163 -14.05 -18.64 16.34
C PHE A 163 -14.31 -19.06 17.80
N SER A 164 -13.67 -18.36 18.74
CA SER A 164 -13.67 -18.68 20.17
C SER A 164 -14.99 -18.33 20.85
N ASP A 165 -15.57 -17.19 20.47
CA ASP A 165 -16.83 -16.66 20.99
C ASP A 165 -18.01 -17.61 20.75
N GLU A 166 -19.01 -17.48 21.62
CA GLU A 166 -20.27 -18.19 21.46
C GLU A 166 -21.02 -17.67 20.22
N VAL A 167 -21.32 -18.57 19.30
CA VAL A 167 -22.13 -18.30 18.12
C VAL A 167 -23.38 -19.15 18.16
N THR A 168 -24.51 -18.55 17.80
CA THR A 168 -25.79 -19.28 17.72
C THR A 168 -25.93 -19.92 16.35
N THR A 169 -26.05 -21.25 16.33
CA THR A 169 -26.29 -22.06 15.14
C THR A 169 -27.69 -22.67 15.19
N GLU A 170 -28.12 -23.38 14.15
CA GLU A 170 -29.41 -24.09 14.13
C GLU A 170 -29.51 -25.18 15.22
N VAL A 171 -28.37 -25.74 15.65
CA VAL A 171 -28.31 -26.79 16.68
C VAL A 171 -28.09 -26.24 18.09
N GLY A 172 -28.06 -24.90 18.25
CA GLY A 172 -27.90 -24.21 19.52
C GLY A 172 -26.67 -23.31 19.59
N ALA A 173 -26.42 -22.78 20.79
CA ALA A 173 -25.22 -22.01 21.10
C ALA A 173 -23.99 -22.94 21.07
N TYR A 174 -22.98 -22.55 20.29
CA TYR A 174 -21.74 -23.28 20.13
C TYR A 174 -20.58 -22.33 20.43
N GLY A 175 -19.66 -22.72 21.30
CA GLY A 175 -18.49 -21.93 21.68
C GLY A 175 -17.26 -22.79 21.92
N GLY A 176 -16.09 -22.15 22.02
CA GLY A 176 -14.83 -22.82 22.36
C GLY A 176 -14.13 -23.52 21.20
N PHE A 177 -14.51 -23.27 19.94
CA PHE A 177 -13.75 -23.75 18.78
C PHE A 177 -12.56 -22.83 18.52
N MET A 178 -11.40 -23.26 19.03
CA MET A 178 -10.18 -22.46 18.95
C MET A 178 -9.48 -22.70 17.61
N TYR A 179 -9.68 -21.76 16.69
CA TYR A 179 -8.93 -21.68 15.44
C TYR A 179 -8.65 -20.22 15.14
N THR A 180 -7.43 -19.76 15.40
CA THR A 180 -7.07 -18.34 15.31
C THR A 180 -5.58 -18.19 15.02
N TRP A 181 -5.20 -17.06 14.44
CA TRP A 181 -3.81 -16.63 14.34
C TRP A 181 -3.42 -15.62 15.43
N GLU A 182 -4.29 -15.37 16.41
CA GLU A 182 -3.96 -14.52 17.54
C GLU A 182 -2.67 -15.00 18.21
N ASN A 183 -1.68 -14.11 18.30
CA ASN A 183 -0.36 -14.37 18.85
C ASN A 183 0.40 -15.54 18.18
N MET A 184 0.05 -15.90 16.94
CA MET A 184 0.85 -16.83 16.15
C MET A 184 2.29 -16.32 16.02
N HIS A 185 3.27 -17.15 16.39
CA HIS A 185 4.69 -16.79 16.34
C HIS A 185 5.26 -16.97 14.91
N GLY A 186 4.62 -16.33 13.94
CA GLY A 186 5.00 -16.33 12.52
C GLY A 186 4.52 -15.04 11.84
N GLY A 187 5.00 -14.78 10.63
CA GLY A 187 4.45 -13.73 9.77
C GLY A 187 3.74 -14.35 8.58
N LEU A 188 2.60 -13.81 8.19
CA LEU A 188 1.93 -14.18 6.94
C LEU A 188 2.87 -13.84 5.79
N ASP A 189 3.24 -14.87 5.05
CA ASP A 189 4.06 -14.82 3.83
C ASP A 189 3.17 -14.50 2.64
N GLY A 190 2.05 -15.22 2.54
CA GLY A 190 1.12 -15.07 1.44
C GLY A 190 -0.06 -16.01 1.54
N ILE A 191 -0.85 -16.01 0.48
CA ILE A 191 -2.12 -16.73 0.40
C ILE A 191 -2.13 -17.61 -0.83
N ALA A 192 -2.38 -18.90 -0.64
CA ALA A 192 -2.70 -19.79 -1.75
C ALA A 192 -4.21 -19.90 -1.92
N VAL A 193 -4.68 -19.82 -3.16
CA VAL A 193 -6.09 -19.99 -3.51
C VAL A 193 -6.22 -21.09 -4.56
N ASP A 194 -6.98 -22.12 -4.22
CA ASP A 194 -7.38 -23.17 -5.16
C ASP A 194 -8.69 -22.76 -5.83
N ILE A 195 -8.56 -22.16 -7.00
CA ILE A 195 -9.69 -21.78 -7.84
C ILE A 195 -10.30 -23.08 -8.40
N PRO A 196 -11.61 -23.33 -8.19
CA PRO A 196 -12.25 -24.52 -8.69
C PRO A 196 -12.33 -24.51 -10.22
N ALA A 197 -12.66 -25.66 -10.80
CA ALA A 197 -12.97 -25.76 -12.22
C ALA A 197 -14.24 -24.95 -12.51
N LEU A 198 -14.07 -23.71 -12.98
CA LEU A 198 -15.18 -22.79 -13.20
C LEU A 198 -16.01 -23.22 -14.42
N ASP A 199 -17.30 -23.44 -14.20
CA ASP A 199 -18.28 -23.67 -15.25
C ASP A 199 -18.94 -22.33 -15.64
N LEU A 200 -18.14 -21.45 -16.23
CA LEU A 200 -18.56 -20.12 -16.69
C LEU A 200 -18.22 -19.94 -18.16
N GLU A 201 -19.06 -19.23 -18.90
CA GLU A 201 -18.79 -18.89 -20.29
C GLU A 201 -17.53 -17.99 -20.38
N PRO A 202 -16.56 -18.34 -21.25
CA PRO A 202 -15.37 -17.53 -21.46
C PRO A 202 -15.72 -16.23 -22.19
N VAL A 203 -14.98 -15.16 -21.88
CA VAL A 203 -15.28 -13.81 -22.39
C VAL A 203 -14.44 -13.48 -23.61
N ARG A 204 -13.13 -13.76 -23.54
CA ARG A 204 -12.17 -13.44 -24.61
C ARG A 204 -11.09 -14.51 -24.68
N ASP A 205 -10.71 -14.88 -25.90
CA ASP A 205 -9.64 -15.84 -26.19
C ASP A 205 -9.84 -17.22 -25.50
N GLY A 206 -11.10 -17.59 -25.25
CA GLY A 206 -11.47 -18.83 -24.56
C GLY A 206 -11.18 -18.84 -23.06
N LEU A 207 -10.98 -17.68 -22.44
CA LEU A 207 -10.62 -17.53 -21.03
C LEU A 207 -11.68 -16.75 -20.23
N ILE A 208 -11.74 -17.05 -18.93
CA ILE A 208 -12.53 -16.34 -17.93
C ILE A 208 -11.61 -15.34 -17.22
N PRO A 209 -11.77 -14.03 -17.44
CA PRO A 209 -11.02 -13.01 -16.74
C PRO A 209 -11.50 -12.88 -15.29
N LEU A 210 -10.54 -12.79 -14.37
CA LEU A 210 -10.73 -12.66 -12.94
C LEU A 210 -9.81 -11.55 -12.40
N ASN A 211 -10.23 -10.94 -11.29
CA ASN A 211 -9.37 -10.09 -10.47
C ASN A 211 -9.51 -10.51 -9.02
N ILE A 212 -8.40 -10.42 -8.29
CA ILE A 212 -8.35 -10.60 -6.85
C ILE A 212 -7.75 -9.36 -6.19
N GLN A 213 -8.38 -8.91 -5.12
CA GLN A 213 -7.84 -7.90 -4.22
C GLN A 213 -7.68 -8.50 -2.83
N ILE A 214 -6.47 -8.48 -2.29
CA ILE A 214 -6.18 -8.89 -0.91
C ILE A 214 -6.00 -7.62 -0.09
N LYS A 215 -6.90 -7.35 0.85
CA LYS A 215 -6.93 -6.08 1.60
C LYS A 215 -6.06 -6.12 2.85
N ASP A 216 -5.52 -4.97 3.24
CA ASP A 216 -4.80 -4.82 4.50
C ASP A 216 -5.76 -4.96 5.70
N PRO A 217 -5.47 -5.84 6.68
CA PRO A 217 -6.37 -6.10 7.81
C PRO A 217 -6.55 -4.91 8.77
N LEU A 218 -5.64 -3.92 8.77
CA LEU A 218 -5.77 -2.71 9.60
C LEU A 218 -6.47 -1.56 8.86
N TRP A 219 -6.47 -1.59 7.53
CA TRP A 219 -7.07 -0.55 6.70
C TRP A 219 -7.56 -1.13 5.36
N PRO A 220 -8.83 -1.56 5.28
CA PRO A 220 -9.41 -2.21 4.10
C PRO A 220 -9.42 -1.42 2.78
N ASN A 221 -9.07 -0.12 2.80
CA ASN A 221 -8.93 0.66 1.57
C ASN A 221 -7.56 0.43 0.89
N ARG A 222 -6.57 -0.16 1.59
CA ARG A 222 -5.27 -0.53 1.01
C ARG A 222 -5.31 -1.97 0.52
N PHE A 223 -4.74 -2.18 -0.65
CA PHE A 223 -4.54 -3.52 -1.20
C PHE A 223 -3.11 -3.94 -0.88
N MET A 224 -2.95 -5.10 -0.24
CA MET A 224 -1.66 -5.78 -0.15
C MET A 224 -1.29 -6.40 -1.50
N MET A 225 -2.32 -6.76 -2.29
CA MET A 225 -2.19 -7.17 -3.68
C MET A 225 -3.48 -6.87 -4.43
N ASP A 226 -3.36 -6.42 -5.67
CA ASP A 226 -4.44 -6.33 -6.65
C ASP A 226 -3.93 -6.86 -7.99
N PHE A 227 -4.46 -8.00 -8.41
CA PHE A 227 -3.92 -8.75 -9.55
C PHE A 227 -5.02 -9.28 -10.46
N SER A 228 -4.84 -9.05 -11.75
CA SER A 228 -5.76 -9.47 -12.81
C SER A 228 -5.18 -10.66 -13.56
N PHE A 229 -5.96 -11.72 -13.72
CA PHE A 229 -5.53 -12.94 -14.39
C PHE A 229 -6.71 -13.60 -15.10
N SER A 230 -6.43 -14.61 -15.92
CA SER A 230 -7.48 -15.37 -16.58
C SER A 230 -7.27 -16.86 -16.41
N VAL A 231 -8.36 -17.61 -16.29
CA VAL A 231 -8.35 -19.07 -16.19
C VAL A 231 -9.13 -19.70 -17.34
N LYS A 232 -8.86 -20.98 -17.61
CA LYS A 232 -9.65 -21.75 -18.58
C LYS A 232 -10.92 -22.27 -17.91
N PRO A 233 -12.08 -22.25 -18.60
CA PRO A 233 -13.27 -22.95 -18.14
C PRO A 233 -12.98 -24.44 -17.88
N GLY A 234 -13.57 -25.00 -16.82
CA GLY A 234 -13.47 -26.41 -16.47
C GLY A 234 -12.09 -26.89 -15.95
N GLU A 235 -11.09 -26.01 -15.84
CA GLU A 235 -9.76 -26.35 -15.32
C GLU A 235 -9.54 -25.70 -13.94
N ALA A 236 -9.38 -26.52 -12.90
CA ALA A 236 -9.02 -26.03 -11.58
C ALA A 236 -7.58 -25.49 -11.57
N LYS A 237 -7.32 -24.42 -10.82
CA LYS A 237 -6.01 -23.78 -10.76
C LYS A 237 -5.68 -23.28 -9.36
N THR A 238 -4.49 -23.62 -8.87
CA THR A 238 -3.93 -23.01 -7.67
C THR A 238 -3.07 -21.81 -8.07
N ILE A 239 -3.27 -20.68 -7.37
CA ILE A 239 -2.42 -19.50 -7.47
C ILE A 239 -1.88 -19.19 -6.08
N TRP A 240 -0.56 -19.03 -5.99
CA TRP A 240 0.12 -18.53 -4.80
C TRP A 240 0.33 -17.01 -4.95
N PHE A 241 -0.24 -16.26 -4.02
CA PHE A 241 -0.08 -14.82 -3.91
C PHE A 241 0.95 -14.53 -2.83
N ASP A 242 2.19 -14.28 -3.24
CA ASP A 242 3.28 -13.82 -2.38
C ASP A 242 3.02 -12.36 -1.98
N LEU A 243 2.85 -12.11 -0.68
CA LEU A 243 2.43 -10.81 -0.17
C LEU A 243 3.61 -10.08 0.46
N ARG A 244 3.42 -8.77 0.68
CA ARG A 244 4.19 -8.07 1.71
C ARG A 244 4.05 -8.84 3.02
N ASP A 245 5.17 -9.20 3.63
CA ASP A 245 5.16 -9.92 4.90
C ASP A 245 4.41 -9.16 6.00
N ARG A 246 3.54 -9.88 6.70
CA ARG A 246 2.67 -9.28 7.72
C ARG A 246 2.65 -10.06 9.01
N ILE A 247 2.99 -9.38 10.10
CA ILE A 247 2.63 -9.81 11.44
C ILE A 247 1.15 -9.47 11.64
N LEU A 248 0.30 -10.49 11.52
CA LEU A 248 -1.14 -10.28 11.50
C LEU A 248 -1.64 -9.70 12.84
N PRO A 249 -2.52 -8.68 12.79
CA PRO A 249 -3.29 -8.29 13.96
C PRO A 249 -4.41 -9.33 14.20
N ASN A 250 -5.12 -9.21 15.34
CA ASN A 250 -6.34 -9.99 15.56
C ASN A 250 -7.54 -9.31 14.86
N ASN A 251 -7.44 -9.16 13.54
CA ASN A 251 -8.48 -8.64 12.66
C ASN A 251 -8.66 -9.61 11.49
N SER A 252 -9.90 -9.84 11.09
CA SER A 252 -10.25 -10.71 9.96
C SER A 252 -9.58 -10.29 8.66
N LEU A 253 -9.22 -11.25 7.81
CA LEU A 253 -8.72 -10.96 6.46
C LEU A 253 -9.89 -10.76 5.51
N TYR A 254 -9.68 -9.93 4.50
CA TYR A 254 -10.69 -9.55 3.53
C TYR A 254 -10.11 -9.65 2.11
N LEU A 255 -10.74 -10.49 1.29
CA LEU A 255 -10.43 -10.67 -0.11
C LEU A 255 -11.64 -10.26 -0.95
N VAL A 256 -11.40 -9.73 -2.15
CA VAL A 256 -12.44 -9.45 -3.14
C VAL A 256 -12.07 -10.21 -4.40
N PHE A 257 -13.02 -10.98 -4.93
CA PHE A 257 -12.94 -11.55 -6.27
C PHE A 257 -13.91 -10.84 -7.18
N ALA A 258 -13.47 -10.50 -8.39
CA ALA A 258 -14.35 -10.02 -9.45
C ALA A 258 -14.17 -10.87 -10.70
N GLY A 259 -15.26 -11.19 -11.37
CA GLY A 259 -15.27 -11.89 -12.65
C GLY A 259 -15.67 -10.97 -13.80
N GLY A 260 -15.05 -11.15 -14.96
CA GLY A 260 -15.51 -10.45 -16.17
C GLY A 260 -16.56 -11.22 -16.97
N SER A 261 -16.90 -12.46 -16.56
CA SER A 261 -18.00 -13.21 -17.17
C SER A 261 -19.35 -12.70 -16.63
N PRO A 262 -20.35 -12.44 -17.49
CA PRO A 262 -21.69 -12.03 -17.05
C PRO A 262 -22.38 -13.05 -16.13
N ASP A 263 -22.00 -14.32 -16.23
CA ASP A 263 -22.58 -15.42 -15.44
C ASP A 263 -21.87 -15.64 -14.10
N PHE A 264 -20.84 -14.83 -13.79
CA PHE A 264 -20.14 -14.93 -12.52
C PHE A 264 -21.08 -14.60 -11.36
N THR A 265 -21.16 -15.53 -10.42
CA THR A 265 -21.90 -15.39 -9.16
C THR A 265 -21.00 -15.83 -8.00
N ALA A 266 -21.35 -15.43 -6.77
CA ALA A 266 -20.67 -15.89 -5.57
C ALA A 266 -20.47 -17.42 -5.54
N ASP A 267 -21.48 -18.19 -5.96
CA ASP A 267 -21.49 -19.64 -5.91
C ASP A 267 -20.43 -20.30 -6.81
N ALA A 268 -19.93 -19.60 -7.83
CA ALA A 268 -18.82 -20.08 -8.66
C ALA A 268 -17.53 -20.30 -7.82
N PHE A 269 -17.41 -19.65 -6.68
CA PHE A 269 -16.28 -19.77 -5.75
C PHE A 269 -16.62 -20.57 -4.49
N ASN A 270 -17.83 -21.12 -4.36
CA ASN A 270 -18.16 -21.98 -3.23
C ASN A 270 -17.26 -23.24 -3.24
N GLY A 271 -16.70 -23.60 -2.09
CA GLY A 271 -15.75 -24.71 -1.99
C GLY A 271 -14.30 -24.36 -2.36
N THR A 272 -14.01 -23.12 -2.79
CA THR A 272 -12.64 -22.64 -2.99
C THR A 272 -11.83 -22.85 -1.71
N ASN A 273 -10.65 -23.47 -1.81
CA ASN A 273 -9.76 -23.60 -0.66
C ASN A 273 -8.79 -22.42 -0.60
N ILE A 274 -8.66 -21.84 0.58
CA ILE A 274 -7.72 -20.75 0.86
C ILE A 274 -6.76 -21.21 1.95
N ARG A 275 -5.46 -21.07 1.71
CA ARG A 275 -4.42 -21.37 2.69
C ARG A 275 -3.63 -20.12 3.01
N LEU A 276 -3.54 -19.80 4.29
CA LEU A 276 -2.63 -18.79 4.81
C LEU A 276 -1.31 -19.48 5.17
N ILE A 277 -0.22 -19.08 4.52
CA ILE A 277 1.10 -19.66 4.77
C ILE A 277 1.91 -18.66 5.58
N PHE A 278 2.47 -19.13 6.69
CA PHE A 278 3.27 -18.31 7.59
C PHE A 278 4.74 -18.66 7.46
N LYS A 279 5.63 -17.67 7.40
CA LYS A 279 7.08 -17.85 7.51
C LYS A 279 7.57 -17.55 8.92
N LYS A 280 8.87 -17.78 9.16
CA LYS A 280 9.50 -17.48 10.45
C LYS A 280 9.31 -16.00 10.77
N ARG A 281 8.97 -15.73 12.02
CA ARG A 281 8.72 -14.37 12.49
C ARG A 281 9.88 -13.41 12.20
N THR A 282 11.12 -13.84 12.41
CA THR A 282 12.32 -13.03 12.17
C THR A 282 12.46 -12.56 10.74
N ASP A 283 12.03 -13.39 9.80
CA ASP A 283 12.19 -13.15 8.37
C ASP A 283 11.11 -12.15 7.92
N ALA A 284 9.89 -12.28 8.43
CA ALA A 284 8.77 -11.39 8.15
C ALA A 284 8.86 -10.00 8.80
N VAL A 285 9.58 -9.85 9.92
CA VAL A 285 9.67 -8.59 10.68
C VAL A 285 10.22 -7.45 9.82
N THR A 286 11.28 -7.73 9.08
CA THR A 286 12.02 -6.71 8.32
C THR A 286 11.13 -6.03 7.28
N GLU A 287 10.43 -6.82 6.47
CA GLU A 287 9.50 -6.26 5.49
C GLU A 287 8.25 -5.70 6.16
N HIS A 288 7.72 -6.34 7.23
CA HIS A 288 6.56 -5.83 7.94
C HIS A 288 6.79 -4.39 8.45
N GLU A 289 7.93 -4.14 9.09
CA GLU A 289 8.31 -2.82 9.60
C GLU A 289 8.49 -1.82 8.46
N ALA A 290 9.23 -2.19 7.41
CA ALA A 290 9.49 -1.30 6.28
C ALA A 290 8.17 -0.88 5.58
N ASP A 291 7.31 -1.84 5.23
CA ASP A 291 6.05 -1.58 4.52
C ASP A 291 5.05 -0.83 5.42
N ARG A 292 4.98 -1.15 6.73
CA ARG A 292 4.09 -0.42 7.64
C ARG A 292 4.60 1.00 7.91
N PHE A 293 5.91 1.19 8.02
CA PHE A 293 6.47 2.52 8.20
C PHE A 293 6.30 3.40 6.95
N ALA A 294 6.39 2.83 5.74
CA ALA A 294 6.05 3.53 4.52
C ALA A 294 4.60 4.06 4.54
N GLN A 295 3.64 3.24 5.01
CA GLN A 295 2.25 3.67 5.19
C GLN A 295 2.08 4.77 6.23
N VAL A 296 2.78 4.68 7.37
CA VAL A 296 2.76 5.73 8.40
C VAL A 296 3.27 7.04 7.83
N ARG A 297 4.37 7.01 7.07
CA ARG A 297 4.97 8.20 6.45
C ARG A 297 4.02 8.84 5.45
N ASP A 298 3.47 8.05 4.53
CA ASP A 298 2.53 8.51 3.51
C ASP A 298 1.27 9.12 4.15
N HIS A 299 0.65 8.36 5.06
CA HIS A 299 -0.54 8.82 5.75
C HIS A 299 -0.28 10.09 6.57
N PHE A 300 0.88 10.16 7.24
CA PHE A 300 1.26 11.34 8.01
C PHE A 300 1.47 12.56 7.11
N GLY A 301 2.20 12.40 6.01
CA GLY A 301 2.46 13.46 5.04
C GLY A 301 1.16 14.03 4.48
N GLY A 302 0.34 13.19 3.86
CA GLY A 302 -0.85 13.63 3.13
C GLY A 302 -2.07 13.98 4.00
N ASN A 303 -2.18 13.48 5.24
CA ASN A 303 -3.42 13.63 6.02
C ASN A 303 -3.24 14.22 7.42
N LEU A 304 -2.03 14.28 7.97
CA LEU A 304 -1.81 14.64 9.37
C LEU A 304 -0.90 15.85 9.57
N SER A 305 0.05 16.06 8.67
CA SER A 305 1.11 17.06 8.80
C SER A 305 0.56 18.48 8.91
N GLU A 306 -0.44 18.81 8.09
CA GLU A 306 -1.09 20.12 8.00
C GLU A 306 -2.32 20.23 8.92
N THR A 307 -3.28 19.33 8.79
CA THR A 307 -4.58 19.42 9.48
C THR A 307 -4.54 19.06 10.96
N TYR A 308 -3.51 18.31 11.38
CA TYR A 308 -3.20 17.96 12.76
C TYR A 308 -4.41 17.43 13.59
N PRO A 309 -5.15 16.40 13.12
CA PRO A 309 -6.33 15.90 13.81
C PRO A 309 -5.96 15.19 15.12
N ARG A 310 -6.70 15.47 16.21
CA ARG A 310 -6.41 14.89 17.55
C ARG A 310 -7.57 14.12 18.17
N ARG A 311 -8.65 13.89 17.43
CA ARG A 311 -9.85 13.21 17.94
C ARG A 311 -9.94 11.82 17.33
N ARG A 312 -10.05 10.77 18.17
CA ARG A 312 -10.14 9.37 17.71
C ARG A 312 -11.34 9.06 16.81
N LYS A 313 -12.37 9.90 16.82
CA LYS A 313 -13.49 9.81 15.87
C LYS A 313 -13.09 10.17 14.42
N LEU A 314 -11.94 10.80 14.23
CA LEU A 314 -11.43 11.15 12.90
C LEU A 314 -10.56 9.98 12.42
N GLU A 315 -10.98 9.35 11.33
CA GLU A 315 -10.37 8.12 10.84
C GLU A 315 -8.89 8.29 10.50
N TYR A 316 -8.44 9.45 10.02
CA TYR A 316 -7.02 9.72 9.81
C TYR A 316 -6.21 9.59 11.12
N TYR A 317 -6.69 10.17 12.22
CA TYR A 317 -5.97 10.04 13.49
C TYR A 317 -6.01 8.61 14.04
N GLU A 318 -7.13 7.90 13.88
CA GLU A 318 -7.22 6.51 14.35
C GLU A 318 -6.38 5.55 13.49
N ARG A 319 -6.38 5.71 12.16
CA ARG A 319 -5.51 4.95 11.25
C ARG A 319 -4.05 5.10 11.62
N PHE A 320 -3.56 6.32 11.83
CA PHE A 320 -2.19 6.57 12.28
C PHE A 320 -1.82 5.76 13.53
N ARG A 321 -2.73 5.69 14.50
CA ARG A 321 -2.52 4.91 15.73
C ARG A 321 -2.47 3.41 15.47
N ARG A 322 -3.35 2.89 14.60
CA ARG A 322 -3.36 1.47 14.22
C ARG A 322 -2.06 1.10 13.49
N ASP A 323 -1.65 1.91 12.52
CA ASP A 323 -0.47 1.65 11.71
C ASP A 323 0.83 1.74 12.53
N ILE A 324 1.02 2.80 13.33
CA ILE A 324 2.19 2.88 14.24
C ILE A 324 2.16 1.79 15.31
N GLY A 325 0.99 1.50 15.88
CA GLY A 325 0.85 0.44 16.89
C GLY A 325 1.29 -0.93 16.35
N SER A 326 1.04 -1.19 15.07
CA SER A 326 1.48 -2.40 14.37
C SER A 326 3.01 -2.51 14.27
N ILE A 327 3.72 -1.38 14.15
CA ILE A 327 5.19 -1.34 14.20
C ILE A 327 5.66 -1.62 15.62
N PHE A 328 5.13 -0.90 16.62
CA PHE A 328 5.56 -1.06 18.02
C PHE A 328 5.25 -2.44 18.63
N LYS A 329 4.23 -3.14 18.13
CA LYS A 329 3.97 -4.54 18.51
C LYS A 329 5.12 -5.47 18.14
N VAL A 330 5.88 -5.11 17.10
CA VAL A 330 6.99 -5.92 16.59
C VAL A 330 8.33 -5.40 17.07
N ASN A 331 8.53 -4.09 17.05
CA ASN A 331 9.75 -3.41 17.46
C ASN A 331 9.38 -2.12 18.20
N PRO A 332 9.26 -2.18 19.54
CA PRO A 332 8.93 -1.02 20.36
C PRO A 332 10.02 0.06 20.33
N ASP A 333 11.25 -0.31 19.94
CA ASP A 333 12.40 0.57 19.86
C ASP A 333 12.61 1.19 18.47
N ASN A 334 11.70 0.95 17.51
CA ASN A 334 11.79 1.51 16.16
C ASN A 334 11.87 3.05 16.22
N GLU A 335 13.08 3.57 15.98
CA GLU A 335 13.43 4.96 16.24
C GLU A 335 12.57 5.92 15.39
N GLN A 336 12.40 5.61 14.11
CA GLN A 336 11.64 6.43 13.19
C GLN A 336 10.16 6.50 13.59
N ALA A 337 9.52 5.36 13.90
CA ALA A 337 8.16 5.34 14.39
C ALA A 337 8.00 6.13 15.70
N ARG A 338 8.99 6.08 16.60
CA ARG A 338 9.00 6.89 17.84
C ARG A 338 9.05 8.39 17.58
N PHE A 339 9.79 8.85 16.56
CA PHE A 339 9.77 10.27 16.16
C PHE A 339 8.38 10.71 15.68
N TYR A 340 7.75 9.94 14.79
CA TYR A 340 6.39 10.23 14.30
C TYR A 340 5.37 10.21 15.43
N TRP A 341 5.44 9.23 16.32
CA TRP A 341 4.54 9.13 17.47
C TRP A 341 4.69 10.32 18.43
N ALA A 342 5.93 10.71 18.76
CA ALA A 342 6.24 11.84 19.62
C ALA A 342 5.73 13.18 19.07
N ARG A 343 5.65 13.32 17.73
CA ARG A 343 5.08 14.50 17.08
C ARG A 343 3.62 14.72 17.47
N PHE A 344 2.81 13.67 17.63
CA PHE A 344 1.40 13.77 18.07
C PHE A 344 1.20 13.60 19.58
N HIS A 345 2.13 12.93 20.27
CA HIS A 345 2.05 12.60 21.69
C HIS A 345 3.13 13.33 22.51
N ARG A 346 3.22 14.65 22.35
CA ARG A 346 4.31 15.51 22.86
C ARG A 346 4.57 15.47 24.37
N TYR A 347 3.64 14.93 25.15
CA TYR A 347 3.74 14.79 26.62
C TYR A 347 4.27 13.42 27.07
N GLN A 348 4.52 12.51 26.12
CA GLN A 348 5.21 11.25 26.39
C GLN A 348 6.72 11.41 26.20
N ASN A 349 7.47 10.36 26.56
CA ASN A 349 8.91 10.30 26.34
C ASN A 349 9.21 10.46 24.84
N LYS A 350 9.97 11.51 24.52
CA LYS A 350 10.49 11.71 23.16
C LYS A 350 11.71 10.82 22.95
N PRO A 351 12.08 10.49 21.70
CA PRO A 351 13.42 9.99 21.40
C PRO A 351 14.47 10.90 22.05
N GLU A 352 15.55 10.30 22.56
CA GLU A 352 16.60 11.06 23.21
C GLU A 352 17.22 12.06 22.23
N PHE A 353 17.45 13.28 22.71
CA PHE A 353 18.12 14.30 21.93
C PHE A 353 19.17 14.97 22.80
N THR A 354 20.44 14.77 22.45
CA THR A 354 21.57 15.38 23.13
C THR A 354 21.69 16.84 22.69
N GLN A 355 21.41 17.76 23.61
CA GLN A 355 21.57 19.19 23.36
C GLN A 355 23.05 19.54 23.12
N PRO A 356 23.35 20.44 22.16
CA PRO A 356 24.72 20.80 21.89
C PRO A 356 25.29 21.64 23.04
N VAL A 357 26.56 21.42 23.37
CA VAL A 357 27.27 22.08 24.48
C VAL A 357 28.10 23.24 23.92
N ALA A 358 27.94 24.42 24.53
CA ALA A 358 28.70 25.59 24.11
C ALA A 358 30.18 25.47 24.50
N PRO A 359 31.12 25.89 23.63
CA PRO A 359 32.51 26.02 24.00
C PRO A 359 32.71 26.94 25.21
N ALA A 360 33.81 26.75 25.94
CA ALA A 360 34.14 27.57 27.11
C ALA A 360 34.19 29.07 26.74
N GLY A 361 33.58 29.91 27.58
CA GLY A 361 33.51 31.35 27.37
C GLY A 361 32.42 31.83 26.40
N ILE A 362 31.70 30.93 25.72
CA ILE A 362 30.61 31.29 24.80
C ILE A 362 29.25 31.08 25.49
N PRO A 363 28.39 32.12 25.59
CA PRO A 363 27.04 31.94 26.09
C PRO A 363 26.24 30.93 25.26
N LEU A 364 25.55 30.01 25.94
CA LEU A 364 24.81 28.92 25.30
C LEU A 364 23.79 29.41 24.27
N TRP A 365 23.11 30.52 24.54
CA TRP A 365 22.12 31.09 23.62
C TRP A 365 22.76 31.53 22.30
N ALA A 366 23.96 32.13 22.35
CA ALA A 366 24.67 32.63 21.17
C ALA A 366 25.21 31.48 20.33
N TYR A 367 25.80 30.48 20.99
CA TYR A 367 26.26 29.25 20.34
C TYR A 367 25.11 28.53 19.62
N ARG A 368 23.92 28.44 20.25
CA ARG A 368 22.76 27.76 19.65
C ARG A 368 22.22 28.45 18.40
N GLN A 369 22.38 29.77 18.25
CA GLN A 369 22.03 30.47 17.00
C GLN A 369 22.94 30.03 15.83
N ALA A 370 24.24 29.88 16.06
CA ALA A 370 25.15 29.37 15.03
C ALA A 370 24.92 27.86 14.78
N TYR A 371 24.65 27.10 15.85
CA TYR A 371 24.36 25.67 15.76
C TYR A 371 23.13 25.40 14.90
N ILE A 372 22.03 26.15 15.08
CA ILE A 372 20.82 25.92 14.27
C ILE A 372 21.06 26.21 12.78
N LEU A 373 21.90 27.20 12.44
CA LEU A 373 22.28 27.46 11.04
C LEU A 373 23.09 26.29 10.46
N LYS A 374 23.94 25.64 11.25
CA LYS A 374 24.65 24.41 10.83
C LYS A 374 23.66 23.27 10.54
N GLU A 375 22.64 23.09 11.37
CA GLU A 375 21.61 22.06 11.16
C GLU A 375 20.77 22.36 9.92
N TRP A 376 20.37 23.62 9.70
CA TRP A 376 19.71 24.04 8.47
C TRP A 376 20.58 23.80 7.24
N ARG A 377 21.89 24.11 7.32
CA ARG A 377 22.85 23.82 6.24
C ARG A 377 22.84 22.35 5.87
N TYR A 378 22.92 21.46 6.87
CA TYR A 378 22.86 20.02 6.64
C TYR A 378 21.54 19.60 5.98
N PHE A 379 20.42 20.05 6.54
CA PHE A 379 19.08 19.72 6.05
C PHE A 379 18.88 20.16 4.60
N LEU A 380 19.15 21.43 4.28
CA LEU A 380 18.95 21.97 2.94
C LEU A 380 19.87 21.32 1.90
N ASN A 381 21.15 21.14 2.23
CA ASN A 381 22.08 20.47 1.33
C ASN A 381 21.64 19.04 1.04
N TRP A 382 21.20 18.30 2.05
CA TRP A 382 20.71 16.94 1.83
C TRP A 382 19.52 16.92 0.85
N TRP A 383 18.55 17.81 1.00
CA TRP A 383 17.42 17.90 0.06
C TRP A 383 17.86 18.29 -1.35
N ILE A 384 18.72 19.29 -1.49
CA ILE A 384 19.24 19.70 -2.79
C ILE A 384 20.01 18.55 -3.46
N ASP A 385 20.85 17.85 -2.71
CA ASP A 385 21.73 16.81 -3.27
C ASP A 385 21.01 15.49 -3.56
N ASN A 386 19.97 15.15 -2.78
CA ASN A 386 19.36 13.82 -2.81
C ASN A 386 17.93 13.81 -3.36
N ARG A 387 17.28 14.97 -3.46
CA ARG A 387 15.86 15.06 -3.80
C ARG A 387 15.57 16.02 -4.93
N GLN A 388 16.36 17.08 -5.11
CA GLN A 388 16.14 18.02 -6.20
C GLN A 388 16.45 17.35 -7.54
N ILE A 389 15.45 17.26 -8.42
CA ILE A 389 15.62 16.72 -9.77
C ILE A 389 16.10 17.82 -10.73
N GLU A 390 16.39 17.44 -11.97
CA GLU A 390 17.02 18.32 -12.96
C GLU A 390 16.28 19.65 -13.17
N ASN A 391 14.94 19.62 -13.23
CA ASN A 391 14.12 20.81 -13.39
C ASN A 391 14.04 21.68 -12.12
N GLY A 392 14.46 21.19 -10.95
CA GLY A 392 14.41 21.94 -9.69
C GLY A 392 13.33 21.52 -8.70
N GLU A 393 12.39 20.64 -9.06
CA GLU A 393 11.41 20.07 -8.10
C GLU A 393 12.12 19.22 -7.02
N LEU A 394 11.60 19.25 -5.79
CA LEU A 394 12.09 18.55 -4.60
C LEU A 394 11.20 17.34 -4.22
N GLY A 395 10.08 17.18 -4.93
CA GLY A 395 9.24 15.98 -4.90
C GLY A 395 7.89 16.13 -4.20
N GLY A 396 7.52 17.34 -3.77
CA GLY A 396 6.14 17.69 -3.42
C GLY A 396 5.31 18.14 -4.64
N GLY A 397 5.96 18.35 -5.79
CA GLY A 397 5.35 19.04 -6.92
C GLY A 397 5.54 20.55 -6.77
N LEU A 398 5.41 21.29 -7.88
CA LEU A 398 5.68 22.73 -7.88
C LEU A 398 4.88 23.50 -6.81
N SER A 399 3.66 23.10 -6.47
CA SER A 399 2.92 23.75 -5.36
C SER A 399 3.64 23.62 -4.01
N ASP A 400 3.81 22.39 -3.51
CA ASP A 400 4.38 22.12 -2.19
C ASP A 400 5.87 22.45 -2.11
N ASP A 401 6.61 22.32 -3.21
CA ASP A 401 8.02 22.67 -3.27
C ASP A 401 8.23 24.18 -3.06
N GLY A 402 7.28 25.01 -3.51
CA GLY A 402 7.27 26.45 -3.23
C GLY A 402 7.10 26.77 -1.75
N ASP A 403 6.16 26.10 -1.09
CA ASP A 403 5.93 26.24 0.35
C ASP A 403 7.15 25.80 1.16
N PHE A 404 7.75 24.67 0.77
CA PHE A 404 8.95 24.15 1.42
C PHE A 404 10.14 25.10 1.28
N THR A 405 10.32 25.70 0.10
CA THR A 405 11.48 26.55 -0.21
C THR A 405 11.35 28.00 0.24
N ASN A 406 10.19 28.42 0.75
CA ASN A 406 9.93 29.80 1.21
C ASN A 406 10.92 30.29 2.29
N CYS A 407 11.48 29.39 3.11
CA CYS A 407 12.48 29.75 4.12
C CYS A 407 13.92 29.85 3.60
N PHE A 408 14.19 29.39 2.38
CA PHE A 408 15.55 29.28 1.83
C PHE A 408 16.21 30.65 1.58
N PRO A 409 15.52 31.69 1.05
CA PRO A 409 16.14 32.99 0.82
C PRO A 409 16.71 33.61 2.09
N ALA A 410 15.99 33.53 3.21
CA ALA A 410 16.46 34.06 4.49
C ALA A 410 17.74 33.33 4.96
N LEU A 411 17.79 32.01 4.80
CA LEU A 411 18.97 31.19 5.15
C LEU A 411 20.17 31.52 4.25
N ALA A 412 19.95 31.70 2.96
CA ALA A 412 20.98 32.13 2.01
C ALA A 412 21.53 33.52 2.35
N LEU A 413 20.68 34.48 2.72
CA LEU A 413 21.08 35.83 3.15
C LEU A 413 21.86 35.82 4.48
N MET A 414 21.62 34.84 5.35
CA MET A 414 22.41 34.60 6.56
C MET A 414 23.74 33.87 6.30
N GLY A 415 24.07 33.57 5.04
CA GLY A 415 25.34 32.96 4.63
C GLY A 415 25.34 31.43 4.64
N VAL A 416 24.19 30.78 4.72
CA VAL A 416 24.09 29.32 4.60
C VAL A 416 24.21 28.94 3.12
N ASP A 417 25.39 28.50 2.68
CA ASP A 417 25.66 28.01 1.30
C ASP A 417 24.95 28.81 0.20
N THR A 418 25.08 30.14 0.27
CA THR A 418 24.28 31.10 -0.51
C THR A 418 24.21 30.77 -2.00
N GLU A 419 25.35 30.43 -2.62
CA GLU A 419 25.42 30.10 -4.04
C GLU A 419 24.60 28.84 -4.40
N LYS A 420 24.75 27.77 -3.60
CA LYS A 420 24.05 26.50 -3.82
C LYS A 420 22.54 26.66 -3.62
N ILE A 421 22.12 27.35 -2.56
CA ILE A 421 20.71 27.63 -2.31
C ILE A 421 20.13 28.49 -3.43
N THR A 422 20.82 29.56 -3.84
CA THR A 422 20.37 30.44 -4.93
C THR A 422 20.21 29.66 -6.23
N THR A 423 21.19 28.83 -6.58
CA THR A 423 21.14 27.98 -7.79
C THR A 423 19.96 27.01 -7.73
N SER A 424 19.74 26.37 -6.58
CA SER A 424 18.61 25.47 -6.35
C SER A 424 17.26 26.17 -6.53
N LEU A 425 17.11 27.35 -5.92
CA LEU A 425 15.89 28.16 -6.03
C LEU A 425 15.64 28.66 -7.45
N SER A 426 16.68 29.12 -8.15
CA SER A 426 16.54 29.57 -9.55
C SER A 426 16.01 28.46 -10.46
N LYS A 427 16.50 27.23 -10.31
CA LYS A 427 15.99 26.09 -11.07
C LYS A 427 14.50 25.84 -10.80
N LEU A 428 14.11 25.81 -9.52
CA LEU A 428 12.70 25.64 -9.13
C LEU A 428 11.84 26.78 -9.70
N MET A 429 12.32 28.03 -9.63
CA MET A 429 11.63 29.19 -10.21
C MET A 429 11.46 29.07 -11.73
N ASP A 430 12.50 28.63 -12.44
CA ASP A 430 12.44 28.39 -13.88
C ASP A 430 11.41 27.29 -14.22
N ALA A 431 11.28 26.25 -13.39
CA ALA A 431 10.28 25.20 -13.60
C ALA A 431 8.84 25.74 -13.58
N TYR A 432 8.49 26.63 -12.65
CA TYR A 432 7.15 27.25 -12.64
C TYR A 432 6.83 27.97 -13.96
N TYR A 433 7.81 28.67 -14.55
CA TYR A 433 7.61 29.39 -15.81
C TYR A 433 7.58 28.44 -17.00
N ASN A 434 8.47 27.45 -17.05
CA ASN A 434 8.55 26.47 -18.12
C ASN A 434 7.29 25.59 -18.20
N ASP A 435 6.70 25.26 -17.05
CA ASP A 435 5.49 24.45 -16.95
C ASP A 435 4.19 25.28 -17.05
N ASN A 436 4.30 26.58 -17.38
CA ASN A 436 3.17 27.51 -17.55
C ASN A 436 2.24 27.55 -16.32
N VAL A 437 2.79 27.41 -15.12
CA VAL A 437 2.02 27.51 -13.86
C VAL A 437 1.49 28.95 -13.65
N PHE A 438 2.11 29.93 -14.28
CA PHE A 438 1.66 31.33 -14.24
C PHE A 438 1.02 31.75 -15.57
N HIS A 439 -0.24 32.16 -15.53
CA HIS A 439 -0.92 32.83 -16.64
C HIS A 439 -1.25 34.27 -16.27
N ASN A 440 -0.76 35.24 -17.06
CA ASN A 440 -0.95 36.68 -16.82
C ASN A 440 -0.54 37.14 -15.41
N GLY A 441 0.49 36.53 -14.84
CA GLY A 441 0.97 36.83 -13.48
C GLY A 441 0.16 36.21 -12.35
N LEU A 442 -0.82 35.34 -12.66
CA LEU A 442 -1.60 34.59 -11.68
C LEU A 442 -1.23 33.11 -11.73
N ASN A 443 -1.12 32.49 -10.55
CA ASN A 443 -0.96 31.05 -10.43
C ASN A 443 -2.22 30.33 -10.93
N THR A 444 -2.06 29.28 -11.74
CA THR A 444 -3.14 28.45 -12.28
C THR A 444 -3.13 27.01 -11.79
N ILE A 445 -2.26 26.66 -10.83
CA ILE A 445 -2.40 25.42 -10.08
C ILE A 445 -3.74 25.48 -9.34
N PHE A 446 -4.62 24.55 -9.65
CA PHE A 446 -5.88 24.38 -8.93
C PHE A 446 -5.60 23.53 -7.68
N THR A 447 -5.94 24.07 -6.51
CA THR A 447 -5.96 23.35 -5.22
C THR A 447 -7.23 22.53 -5.05
#